data_AF-X1KY49-F1
#
_entry.id   AF-X1KY49-F1
#
_cell.length_a   1.000
_cell.length_b   1.000
_cell.length_c   1.000
_cell.angle_alpha   90.00
_cell.angle_beta   90.00
_cell.angle_gamma   90.00
#
_symmetry.space_group_name_H-M   'P 1'
#
loop_
_entity.id
_entity.type
_entity.pdbx_description
1 polymer ?
#
loop_
_entity_poly.entity_id
_entity_poly.type
_entity_poly.pdbx_seq_one_letter_code
_entity_poly.pdbx_strand_id
1 'polypeptide(L)'
;GYHGIGQLDLDQYNRPEDIFGVSFTSAFLKRDIFSENKVGKIDPTFFLFYEDVDFCYRANQQGYKFRSCPTAICYHKYAFCFRDDASAFTQKYYYQKLNLLKTIYKNAESHNLKRIMDIELNIQKQNLKDKNLKPIAKKVMGDFKKSIRYLKRKRKDIQFSRQVFDTDILKFCWGERNYFDFIKNEPVYSISNLLHSYRRLHALLGNERYEEMVNYLTNLENTKFIIESSIFKEILHGKFEYEPISVHRFINKIT
;
A
#
# COMPACT_ATOMS: atom_id res chain seq x y z
N GLY A 1 1.91 1.40 4.95
CA GLY A 1 2.75 2.61 5.22
C GLY A 1 2.09 3.92 4.80
N TYR A 2 1.12 3.91 3.89
CA TYR A 2 0.24 5.04 3.64
C TYR A 2 -1.19 4.51 3.54
N HIS A 3 -1.86 4.36 4.69
CA HIS A 3 -3.27 3.98 4.71
C HIS A 3 -4.09 5.12 4.11
N GLY A 4 -4.97 4.81 3.15
CA GLY A 4 -5.88 5.81 2.59
C GLY A 4 -5.27 6.87 1.66
N ILE A 5 -4.05 6.66 1.12
CA ILE A 5 -3.41 7.68 0.28
C ILE A 5 -4.28 8.05 -0.94
N GLY A 6 -4.61 9.35 -1.04
CA GLY A 6 -5.47 9.89 -2.08
C GLY A 6 -6.95 9.50 -1.96
N GLN A 7 -7.36 8.78 -0.91
CA GLN A 7 -8.79 8.57 -0.64
C GLN A 7 -9.45 9.85 -0.14
N LEU A 8 -10.76 9.99 -0.40
CA LEU A 8 -11.54 11.09 0.16
C LEU A 8 -11.61 10.94 1.68
N ASP A 9 -11.13 11.93 2.43
CA ASP A 9 -11.16 11.92 3.88
C ASP A 9 -12.56 12.32 4.40
N LEU A 10 -13.20 11.38 5.09
CA LEU A 10 -14.50 11.46 5.74
C LEU A 10 -14.37 10.98 7.19
N ASP A 11 -13.22 11.19 7.81
CA ASP A 11 -12.86 10.75 9.16
C ASP A 11 -12.76 9.22 9.34
N GLN A 12 -12.73 8.46 8.24
CA GLN A 12 -12.67 7.00 8.24
C GLN A 12 -11.33 6.42 8.73
N TYR A 13 -10.36 7.27 9.06
CA TYR A 13 -9.07 6.90 9.65
C TYR A 13 -8.84 7.52 11.05
N ASN A 14 -9.83 8.23 11.60
CA ASN A 14 -9.71 8.91 12.91
C ASN A 14 -9.87 7.96 14.11
N ARG A 15 -10.01 6.65 13.88
CA ARG A 15 -10.11 5.64 14.93
C ARG A 15 -8.83 4.81 15.01
N PRO A 16 -8.24 4.62 16.20
CA PRO A 16 -7.11 3.70 16.38
C PRO A 16 -7.48 2.28 15.95
N GLU A 17 -6.69 1.71 15.05
CA GLU A 17 -6.90 0.36 14.50
C GLU A 17 -5.58 -0.42 14.42
N ASP A 18 -5.69 -1.73 14.40
CA ASP A 18 -4.54 -2.59 14.14
C ASP A 18 -4.19 -2.52 12.64
N ILE A 19 -2.91 -2.29 12.35
CA ILE A 19 -2.38 -2.08 11.01
C ILE A 19 -1.25 -3.07 10.72
N PHE A 20 -0.94 -3.30 9.43
CA PHE A 20 0.15 -4.20 9.05
C PHE A 20 1.49 -3.73 9.62
N GLY A 21 1.74 -2.42 9.62
CA GLY A 21 3.03 -1.89 10.05
C GLY A 21 3.07 -0.37 9.97
N VAL A 22 4.11 0.20 10.55
CA VAL A 22 4.33 1.65 10.59
C VAL A 22 5.38 2.06 9.57
N SER A 23 5.26 3.27 9.02
CA SER A 23 6.38 3.90 8.33
C SER A 23 7.35 4.43 9.37
N PHE A 24 8.65 4.24 9.17
CA PHE A 24 9.67 4.76 10.09
C PHE A 24 9.74 6.30 10.15
N THR A 25 9.05 6.99 9.24
CA THR A 25 8.84 8.45 9.30
C THR A 25 7.94 8.89 10.46
N SER A 26 7.10 7.99 10.98
CA SER A 26 6.08 8.27 12.00
C SER A 26 5.86 7.05 12.90
N ALA A 27 6.96 6.43 13.34
CA ALA A 27 6.94 5.22 14.16
C ALA A 27 7.38 5.49 15.61
N PHE A 28 6.65 4.89 16.55
CA PHE A 28 7.08 4.77 17.95
C PHE A 28 7.23 3.28 18.29
N LEU A 29 8.47 2.83 18.47
CA LEU A 29 8.81 1.41 18.64
C LEU A 29 9.59 1.22 19.93
N LYS A 30 9.30 0.13 20.65
CA LYS A 30 10.09 -0.24 21.83
C LYS A 30 11.52 -0.56 21.42
N ARG A 31 12.52 -0.14 22.20
CA ARG A 31 13.93 -0.34 21.85
C ARG A 31 14.34 -1.83 21.80
N ASP A 32 13.75 -2.64 22.67
CA ASP A 32 14.07 -4.07 22.81
C ASP A 32 13.68 -4.89 21.58
N ILE A 33 12.71 -4.45 20.77
CA ILE A 33 12.28 -5.17 19.56
C ILE A 33 13.43 -5.36 18.55
N PHE A 34 14.44 -4.49 18.57
CA PHE A 34 15.62 -4.54 17.69
C PHE A 34 16.71 -5.51 18.15
N SER A 35 16.59 -6.13 19.32
CA SER A 35 17.58 -7.08 19.83
C SER A 35 17.58 -8.39 19.03
N GLU A 36 18.72 -9.07 19.00
CA GLU A 36 18.91 -10.30 18.20
C GLU A 36 18.03 -11.47 18.66
N ASN A 37 17.61 -11.47 19.93
CA ASN A 37 16.67 -12.46 20.49
C ASN A 37 15.19 -12.10 20.29
N LYS A 38 14.88 -11.01 19.58
CA LYS A 38 13.52 -10.57 19.23
C LYS A 38 13.40 -10.49 17.69
N VAL A 39 12.95 -9.37 17.15
CA VAL A 39 12.81 -9.18 15.69
C VAL A 39 14.19 -9.01 15.06
N GLY A 40 15.12 -8.36 15.76
CA GLY A 40 16.46 -8.07 15.27
C GLY A 40 16.53 -6.78 14.46
N LYS A 41 17.75 -6.39 14.07
CA LYS A 41 18.03 -5.11 13.38
C LYS A 41 17.33 -4.99 12.02
N ILE A 42 17.26 -3.76 11.52
CA ILE A 42 16.90 -3.48 10.12
C ILE A 42 17.95 -4.11 9.21
N ASP A 43 17.51 -4.69 8.10
CA ASP A 43 18.41 -5.35 7.17
C ASP A 43 19.14 -4.29 6.31
N PRO A 44 20.48 -4.14 6.45
CA PRO A 44 21.22 -3.09 5.76
C PRO A 44 21.28 -3.28 4.23
N THR A 45 20.82 -4.42 3.71
CA THR A 45 20.72 -4.66 2.26
C THR A 45 19.54 -3.93 1.61
N PHE A 46 18.68 -3.28 2.42
CA PHE A 46 17.62 -2.38 2.01
C PHE A 46 18.13 -0.94 2.15
N PHE A 47 18.74 -0.41 1.08
CA PHE A 47 19.24 0.96 1.08
C PHE A 47 18.12 2.00 1.19
N LEU A 48 17.05 1.80 0.41
CA LEU A 48 15.89 2.69 0.36
C LEU A 48 14.63 1.91 -0.01
N PHE A 49 13.51 2.23 0.62
CA PHE A 49 12.20 1.59 0.49
C PHE A 49 12.19 0.13 0.98
N TYR A 50 11.04 -0.25 1.57
CA TYR A 50 10.75 -1.59 2.09
C TYR A 50 11.58 -2.03 3.31
N GLU A 51 12.52 -1.22 3.81
CA GLU A 51 13.25 -1.53 5.04
C GLU A 51 12.31 -1.61 6.25
N ASP A 52 11.33 -0.70 6.31
CA ASP A 52 10.28 -0.65 7.31
C ASP A 52 9.25 -1.77 7.10
N VAL A 53 8.87 -2.06 5.85
CA VAL A 53 7.97 -3.16 5.50
C VAL A 53 8.56 -4.52 5.87
N ASP A 54 9.83 -4.78 5.54
CA ASP A 54 10.53 -6.02 5.92
C ASP A 54 10.59 -6.18 7.44
N PHE A 55 10.90 -5.09 8.15
CA PHE A 55 10.93 -5.10 9.61
C PHE A 55 9.55 -5.39 10.21
N CYS A 56 8.51 -4.67 9.77
CA CYS A 56 7.15 -4.87 10.26
C CYS A 56 6.63 -6.28 9.94
N TYR A 57 6.97 -6.84 8.77
CA TYR A 57 6.59 -8.20 8.43
C TYR A 57 7.22 -9.21 9.40
N ARG A 58 8.54 -9.12 9.64
CA ARG A 58 9.23 -9.99 10.61
C ARG A 58 8.65 -9.82 12.03
N ALA A 59 8.32 -8.60 12.43
CA ALA A 59 7.71 -8.33 13.72
C ALA A 59 6.33 -8.99 13.85
N ASN A 60 5.46 -8.85 12.85
CA ASN A 60 4.16 -9.53 12.83
C ASN A 60 4.31 -11.05 12.89
N GLN A 61 5.28 -11.63 12.18
CA GLN A 61 5.53 -13.06 12.22
C GLN A 61 5.89 -13.57 13.63
N GLN A 62 6.45 -12.71 14.48
CA GLN A 62 6.76 -13.00 15.88
C GLN A 62 5.65 -12.56 16.86
N GLY A 63 4.46 -12.22 16.35
CA GLY A 63 3.30 -11.87 17.17
C GLY A 63 3.26 -10.42 17.67
N TYR A 64 4.19 -9.56 17.25
CA TYR A 64 4.07 -8.12 17.54
C TYR A 64 2.92 -7.51 16.76
N LYS A 65 2.22 -6.56 17.38
CA LYS A 65 1.11 -5.82 16.79
C LYS A 65 1.48 -4.37 16.60
N PHE A 66 0.99 -3.78 15.51
CA PHE A 66 1.08 -2.35 15.24
C PHE A 66 -0.32 -1.75 15.32
N ARG A 67 -0.40 -0.55 15.90
CA ARG A 67 -1.66 0.18 16.05
C ARG A 67 -1.47 1.61 15.58
N SER A 68 -2.44 2.12 14.81
CA SER A 68 -2.46 3.53 14.42
C SER A 68 -2.78 4.42 15.62
N CYS A 69 -2.23 5.64 15.63
CA CYS A 69 -2.55 6.68 16.60
C CYS A 69 -2.95 7.96 15.84
N PRO A 70 -4.22 8.10 15.44
CA PRO A 70 -4.67 9.22 14.60
C PRO A 70 -4.49 10.60 15.24
N THR A 71 -4.39 10.67 16.57
CA THR A 71 -4.13 11.92 17.29
C THR A 71 -2.67 12.36 17.25
N ALA A 72 -1.74 11.47 16.88
CA ALA A 72 -0.32 11.79 16.74
C ALA A 72 0.00 12.26 15.32
N ILE A 73 0.10 13.59 15.14
CA ILE A 73 0.30 14.21 13.84
C ILE A 73 1.79 14.41 13.55
N CYS A 74 2.26 13.88 12.41
CA CYS A 74 3.63 14.07 11.91
C CYS A 74 3.61 14.63 10.48
N TYR A 75 4.30 15.74 10.25
CA TYR A 75 4.44 16.36 8.93
C TYR A 75 5.69 15.83 8.23
N HIS A 76 5.52 15.11 7.13
CA HIS A 76 6.62 14.56 6.33
C HIS A 76 6.68 15.22 4.95
N LYS A 77 7.87 15.74 4.56
CA LYS A 77 8.10 16.29 3.23
C LYS A 77 8.24 15.16 2.21
N TYR A 78 7.13 14.77 1.60
CA TYR A 78 7.09 13.65 0.65
C TYR A 78 8.04 13.84 -0.53
N ALA A 79 8.79 12.77 -0.85
CA ALA A 79 9.70 12.66 -1.98
C ALA A 79 10.74 13.79 -2.11
N PHE A 80 11.08 14.47 -1.01
CA PHE A 80 11.95 15.65 -1.03
C PHE A 80 13.32 15.39 -1.66
N CYS A 81 13.94 14.24 -1.38
CA CYS A 81 15.24 13.85 -1.94
C CYS A 81 15.23 13.60 -3.46
N PHE A 82 14.07 13.60 -4.10
CA PHE A 82 13.88 13.24 -5.51
C PHE A 82 13.33 14.38 -6.37
N ARG A 83 13.23 15.61 -5.85
CA ARG A 83 12.51 16.71 -6.52
C ARG A 83 13.15 17.16 -7.83
N ASP A 84 14.47 17.05 -7.97
CA ASP A 84 15.23 17.53 -9.14
C ASP A 84 16.13 16.47 -9.78
N ASP A 85 15.88 15.19 -9.48
CA ASP A 85 16.67 14.09 -10.03
C ASP A 85 15.98 13.50 -11.27
N ALA A 86 16.56 13.71 -12.45
CA ALA A 86 16.08 13.15 -13.72
C ALA A 86 15.99 11.61 -13.70
N SER A 87 16.72 10.95 -12.80
CA SER A 87 16.71 9.51 -12.60
C SER A 87 15.80 9.05 -11.45
N ALA A 88 15.06 9.96 -10.79
CA ALA A 88 14.20 9.67 -9.66
C ALA A 88 13.21 8.54 -9.93
N PHE A 89 12.55 8.53 -11.09
CA PHE A 89 11.63 7.47 -11.48
C PHE A 89 12.33 6.11 -11.54
N THR A 90 13.45 6.03 -12.25
CA THR A 90 14.22 4.80 -12.44
C THR A 90 14.81 4.28 -11.12
N GLN A 91 15.32 5.17 -10.27
CA GLN A 91 15.85 4.81 -8.96
C GLN A 91 14.76 4.30 -8.02
N LYS A 92 13.61 5.00 -7.93
CA LYS A 92 12.46 4.57 -7.13
C LYS A 92 11.97 3.20 -7.59
N TYR A 93 11.75 3.05 -8.90
CA TYR A 93 11.31 1.79 -9.49
C TYR A 93 12.29 0.64 -9.16
N TYR A 94 13.60 0.87 -9.32
CA TYR A 94 14.62 -0.12 -9.01
C TYR A 94 14.58 -0.61 -7.57
N TYR A 95 14.62 0.33 -6.61
CA TYR A 95 14.66 -0.02 -5.20
C TYR A 95 13.36 -0.66 -4.74
N GLN A 96 12.21 -0.11 -5.15
CA GLN A 96 10.90 -0.68 -4.83
C GLN A 96 10.75 -2.11 -5.36
N LYS A 97 11.12 -2.35 -6.62
CA LYS A 97 11.00 -3.69 -7.21
C LYS A 97 12.02 -4.68 -6.67
N LEU A 98 13.30 -4.30 -6.53
CA LEU A 98 14.31 -5.17 -5.94
C LEU A 98 13.95 -5.54 -4.50
N ASN A 99 13.56 -4.56 -3.69
CA ASN A 99 13.30 -4.80 -2.27
C ASN A 99 11.94 -5.47 -2.02
N LEU A 100 10.95 -5.33 -2.92
CA LEU A 100 9.76 -6.18 -2.92
C LEU A 100 10.14 -7.67 -3.07
N LEU A 101 10.95 -8.01 -4.08
CA LEU A 101 11.40 -9.39 -4.30
C LEU A 101 12.18 -9.93 -3.07
N LYS A 102 13.07 -9.11 -2.49
CA LYS A 102 13.81 -9.47 -1.26
C LYS A 102 12.87 -9.70 -0.08
N THR A 103 11.92 -8.79 0.16
CA THR A 103 10.95 -8.86 1.26
C THR A 103 10.13 -10.13 1.18
N ILE A 104 9.54 -10.41 0.02
CA ILE A 104 8.71 -11.59 -0.19
C ILE A 104 9.54 -12.87 -0.05
N TYR A 105 10.75 -12.90 -0.64
CA TYR A 105 11.65 -14.05 -0.49
C TYR A 105 12.03 -14.31 0.96
N LYS A 106 12.35 -13.29 1.75
CA LYS A 106 12.70 -13.47 3.16
C LYS A 106 11.52 -13.93 4.00
N ASN A 107 10.36 -13.32 3.78
CA ASN A 107 9.30 -13.29 4.78
C ASN A 107 8.11 -14.18 4.42
N ALA A 108 7.57 -14.13 3.20
CA ALA A 108 6.29 -14.76 2.88
C ALA A 108 6.31 -16.29 3.03
N GLU A 109 5.17 -16.91 3.34
CA GLU A 109 4.98 -18.36 3.30
C GLU A 109 5.20 -18.92 1.90
N SER A 110 5.55 -20.20 1.79
CA SER A 110 5.98 -20.80 0.52
C SER A 110 4.98 -20.63 -0.63
N HIS A 111 3.68 -20.70 -0.35
CA HIS A 111 2.63 -20.53 -1.37
C HIS A 111 2.52 -19.07 -1.85
N ASN A 112 2.55 -18.10 -0.92
CA ASN A 112 2.54 -16.68 -1.23
C ASN A 112 3.84 -16.24 -1.92
N LEU A 113 4.97 -16.76 -1.46
CA LEU A 113 6.27 -16.58 -2.08
C LEU A 113 6.20 -16.98 -3.55
N LYS A 114 5.77 -18.22 -3.86
CA LYS A 114 5.67 -18.69 -5.24
C LYS A 114 4.77 -17.77 -6.07
N ARG A 115 3.54 -17.52 -5.59
CA ARG A 115 2.55 -16.69 -6.31
C ARG A 115 3.09 -15.30 -6.63
N ILE A 116 3.61 -14.58 -5.63
CA ILE A 116 4.06 -13.20 -5.81
C ILE A 116 5.34 -13.16 -6.65
N MET A 117 6.24 -14.15 -6.49
CA MET A 117 7.43 -14.23 -7.32
C MET A 117 7.12 -14.49 -8.78
N ASP A 118 6.17 -15.38 -9.08
CA ASP A 118 5.75 -15.66 -10.45
C ASP A 118 5.20 -14.39 -11.12
N ILE A 119 4.37 -13.62 -10.41
CA ILE A 119 3.82 -12.34 -10.88
C ILE A 119 4.94 -11.32 -11.11
N GLU A 120 5.76 -11.02 -10.10
CA GLU A 120 6.74 -9.93 -10.19
C GLU A 120 7.89 -10.26 -11.16
N LEU A 121 8.33 -11.52 -11.24
CA LEU A 121 9.31 -11.93 -12.24
C LEU A 121 8.73 -11.90 -13.64
N ASN A 122 7.43 -12.21 -13.82
CA ASN A 122 6.77 -12.06 -15.12
C ASN A 122 6.70 -10.59 -15.55
N ILE A 123 6.38 -9.67 -14.63
CA ILE A 123 6.44 -8.22 -14.88
C ILE A 123 7.85 -7.82 -15.34
N GLN A 124 8.90 -8.26 -14.65
CA GLN A 124 10.27 -7.94 -15.08
C GLN A 124 10.61 -8.55 -16.45
N LYS A 125 10.15 -9.77 -16.76
CA LYS A 125 10.32 -10.38 -18.09
C LYS A 125 9.62 -9.57 -19.18
N GLN A 126 8.44 -9.02 -18.92
CA GLN A 126 7.74 -8.14 -19.86
C GLN A 126 8.52 -6.83 -20.04
N ASN A 127 9.02 -6.24 -18.97
CA ASN A 127 9.83 -5.01 -19.02
C ASN A 127 11.16 -5.18 -19.77
N LEU A 128 11.70 -6.40 -19.87
CA LEU A 128 12.87 -6.67 -20.72
C LEU A 128 12.59 -6.48 -22.22
N LYS A 129 11.32 -6.48 -22.64
CA LYS A 129 10.89 -6.23 -24.02
C LYS A 129 10.75 -4.74 -24.32
N ASP A 130 10.57 -3.91 -23.29
CA ASP A 130 10.45 -2.46 -23.42
C ASP A 130 11.84 -1.81 -23.46
N LYS A 131 12.12 -0.98 -24.48
CA LYS A 131 13.45 -0.36 -24.68
C LYS A 131 13.87 0.54 -23.51
N ASN A 132 12.92 1.24 -22.89
CA ASN A 132 13.16 2.18 -21.80
C ASN A 132 13.32 1.46 -20.45
N LEU A 133 12.56 0.39 -20.21
CA LEU A 133 12.58 -0.36 -18.95
C LEU A 133 13.59 -1.52 -18.93
N LYS A 134 14.06 -1.99 -20.09
CA LYS A 134 14.98 -3.14 -20.18
C LYS A 134 16.26 -2.99 -19.34
N PRO A 135 16.97 -1.83 -19.33
CA PRO A 135 18.18 -1.69 -18.51
C PRO A 135 17.89 -1.88 -17.02
N ILE A 136 16.78 -1.30 -16.53
CA ILE A 136 16.43 -1.35 -15.11
C ILE A 136 15.91 -2.74 -14.71
N ALA A 137 15.11 -3.38 -15.56
CA ALA A 137 14.64 -4.75 -15.34
C ALA A 137 15.81 -5.75 -15.26
N LYS A 138 16.81 -5.63 -16.16
CA LYS A 138 18.03 -6.45 -16.11
C LYS A 138 18.79 -6.24 -14.80
N LYS A 139 18.89 -5.00 -14.33
CA LYS A 139 19.54 -4.66 -13.05
C LYS A 139 18.81 -5.27 -11.85
N VAL A 140 17.48 -5.11 -11.77
CA VAL A 140 16.64 -5.69 -10.70
C VAL A 140 16.81 -7.20 -10.65
N MET A 141 16.68 -7.90 -11.78
CA MET A 141 16.82 -9.36 -11.83
C MET A 141 18.23 -9.83 -11.46
N GLY A 142 19.25 -9.14 -11.96
CA GLY A 142 20.65 -9.45 -11.68
C GLY A 142 21.00 -9.30 -10.19
N ASP A 143 20.62 -8.18 -9.58
CA ASP A 143 20.93 -7.91 -8.17
C ASP A 143 20.06 -8.74 -7.21
N PHE A 144 18.83 -9.07 -7.62
CA PHE A 144 18.03 -10.06 -6.89
C PHE A 144 18.72 -11.42 -6.89
N LYS A 145 19.20 -11.91 -8.06
CA LYS A 145 19.94 -13.18 -8.15
C LYS A 145 21.18 -13.20 -7.26
N LYS A 146 21.94 -12.11 -7.20
CA LYS A 146 23.09 -11.97 -6.29
C LYS A 146 22.68 -12.04 -4.81
N SER A 147 21.48 -11.53 -4.49
CA SER A 147 20.95 -11.52 -3.12
C SER A 147 20.47 -12.91 -2.65
N ILE A 148 20.09 -13.83 -3.55
CA ILE A 148 19.46 -15.12 -3.20
C ILE A 148 20.21 -15.90 -2.11
N ARG A 149 21.55 -15.99 -2.18
CA ARG A 149 22.33 -16.74 -1.18
C ARG A 149 22.14 -16.18 0.23
N TYR A 150 22.21 -14.85 0.36
CA TYR A 150 21.97 -14.15 1.63
C TYR A 150 20.52 -14.32 2.09
N LEU A 151 19.55 -14.11 1.19
CA LEU A 151 18.13 -14.20 1.50
C LEU A 151 17.73 -15.62 1.92
N LYS A 152 18.28 -16.66 1.28
CA LYS A 152 18.03 -18.06 1.65
C LYS A 152 18.51 -18.38 3.06
N ARG A 153 19.65 -17.83 3.48
CA ARG A 153 20.14 -17.97 4.86
C ARG A 153 19.19 -17.28 5.84
N LYS A 154 18.87 -16.00 5.61
CA LYS A 154 17.97 -15.24 6.48
C LYS A 154 16.57 -15.83 6.56
N ARG A 155 16.05 -16.34 5.44
CA ARG A 155 14.74 -17.01 5.38
C ARG A 155 14.68 -18.21 6.32
N LYS A 156 15.74 -19.02 6.42
CA LYS A 156 15.74 -20.17 7.34
C LYS A 156 15.46 -19.74 8.77
N ASP A 157 16.18 -18.73 9.25
CA ASP A 157 16.04 -18.20 10.61
C ASP A 157 14.65 -17.57 10.82
N ILE A 158 14.21 -16.73 9.86
CA ILE A 158 12.92 -16.05 9.91
C ILE A 158 11.77 -17.06 9.97
N GLN A 159 11.74 -18.04 9.06
CA GLN A 159 10.67 -19.03 9.00
C GLN A 159 10.71 -19.98 10.20
N PHE A 160 11.89 -20.30 10.75
CA PHE A 160 12.01 -21.09 11.98
C PHE A 160 11.36 -20.39 13.18
N SER A 161 11.49 -19.07 13.27
CA SER A 161 10.92 -18.26 14.35
C SER A 161 9.46 -17.81 14.13
N ARG A 162 8.84 -18.18 13.01
CA ARG A 162 7.50 -17.73 12.64
C ARG A 162 6.45 -18.33 13.60
N GLN A 163 5.59 -17.46 14.12
CA GLN A 163 4.46 -17.80 15.00
C GLN A 163 3.10 -17.51 14.36
N VAL A 164 3.05 -16.60 13.36
CA VAL A 164 1.81 -16.13 12.73
C VAL A 164 1.83 -16.40 11.21
N PHE A 165 0.70 -16.84 10.66
CA PHE A 165 0.52 -17.09 9.22
C PHE A 165 0.37 -15.80 8.42
N ASP A 166 0.69 -15.83 7.13
CA ASP A 166 0.56 -14.64 6.27
C ASP A 166 -0.88 -14.14 6.22
N THR A 167 -1.88 -15.02 6.27
CA THR A 167 -3.30 -14.66 6.30
C THR A 167 -3.64 -13.76 7.49
N ASP A 168 -3.05 -14.03 8.65
CA ASP A 168 -3.27 -13.26 9.87
C ASP A 168 -2.49 -11.95 9.92
N ILE A 169 -1.46 -11.82 9.09
CA ILE A 169 -0.65 -10.60 8.97
C ILE A 169 -1.25 -9.68 7.90
N LEU A 170 -1.53 -10.23 6.72
CA LEU A 170 -1.97 -9.48 5.55
C LEU A 170 -3.42 -9.00 5.65
N LYS A 171 -4.23 -9.55 6.57
CA LYS A 171 -5.57 -9.01 6.85
C LYS A 171 -5.55 -7.55 7.28
N PHE A 172 -4.44 -7.09 7.88
CA PHE A 172 -4.27 -5.69 8.28
C PHE A 172 -3.90 -4.74 7.13
N CYS A 173 -3.73 -5.24 5.90
CA CYS A 173 -3.59 -4.43 4.69
C CYS A 173 -4.95 -4.08 4.04
N TRP A 174 -6.07 -4.40 4.69
CA TRP A 174 -7.40 -4.10 4.15
C TRP A 174 -7.58 -2.58 3.97
N GLY A 175 -8.15 -2.17 2.84
CA GLY A 175 -8.35 -0.75 2.52
C GLY A 175 -7.09 0.01 2.06
N GLU A 176 -5.92 -0.63 1.95
CA GLU A 176 -4.70 -0.02 1.36
C GLU A 176 -4.77 0.08 -0.18
N ARG A 177 -5.81 0.75 -0.72
CA ARG A 177 -5.84 1.17 -2.12
C ARG A 177 -5.37 2.61 -2.27
N ASN A 178 -4.42 2.80 -3.20
CA ASN A 178 -3.87 4.10 -3.53
C ASN A 178 -4.71 4.77 -4.62
N TYR A 179 -5.22 5.95 -4.32
CA TYR A 179 -5.93 6.82 -5.26
C TYR A 179 -5.23 8.17 -5.37
N PHE A 180 -3.91 8.20 -5.47
CA PHE A 180 -3.13 9.42 -5.61
C PHE A 180 -2.34 9.43 -6.92
N ASP A 181 -2.54 10.48 -7.71
CA ASP A 181 -1.76 10.75 -8.91
C ASP A 181 -0.50 11.52 -8.50
N PHE A 182 0.64 10.83 -8.53
CA PHE A 182 1.93 11.42 -8.16
C PHE A 182 2.48 12.41 -9.21
N ILE A 183 1.97 12.38 -10.44
CA ILE A 183 2.38 13.31 -11.51
C ILE A 183 1.64 14.63 -11.30
N LYS A 184 0.32 14.58 -11.13
CA LYS A 184 -0.51 15.76 -10.87
C LYS A 184 -0.45 16.24 -9.43
N ASN A 185 0.08 15.42 -8.53
CA ASN A 185 0.15 15.65 -7.09
C ASN A 185 -1.24 15.92 -6.47
N GLU A 186 -2.23 15.12 -6.87
CA GLU A 186 -3.62 15.23 -6.41
C GLU A 186 -4.28 13.84 -6.26
N PRO A 187 -5.39 13.74 -5.50
CA PRO A 187 -6.24 12.55 -5.50
C PRO A 187 -6.75 12.20 -6.91
N VAL A 188 -6.90 10.91 -7.18
CA VAL A 188 -7.58 10.36 -8.35
C VAL A 188 -9.08 10.44 -8.10
N TYR A 189 -9.74 11.43 -8.70
CA TYR A 189 -11.18 11.65 -8.60
C TYR A 189 -11.94 10.64 -9.47
N SER A 190 -12.43 9.58 -8.85
CA SER A 190 -13.10 8.47 -9.54
C SER A 190 -14.19 7.85 -8.68
N ILE A 191 -15.13 7.15 -9.32
CA ILE A 191 -16.15 6.36 -8.62
C ILE A 191 -15.52 5.30 -7.75
N SER A 192 -14.43 4.67 -8.21
CA SER A 192 -13.71 3.68 -7.42
C SER A 192 -13.15 4.28 -6.13
N ASN A 193 -12.60 5.49 -6.16
CA ASN A 193 -12.12 6.16 -4.96
C ASN A 193 -13.27 6.45 -3.97
N LEU A 194 -14.37 7.01 -4.48
CA LEU A 194 -15.56 7.27 -3.67
C LEU A 194 -16.09 5.98 -3.04
N LEU A 195 -16.21 4.92 -3.83
CA LEU A 195 -16.65 3.59 -3.41
C LEU A 195 -15.78 3.03 -2.28
N HIS A 196 -14.45 3.14 -2.37
CA HIS A 196 -13.57 2.61 -1.31
C HIS A 196 -13.65 3.43 -0.03
N SER A 197 -13.86 4.74 -0.14
CA SER A 197 -14.08 5.61 1.02
C SER A 197 -15.36 5.22 1.76
N TYR A 198 -16.49 5.03 1.05
CA TYR A 198 -17.75 4.59 1.65
C TYR A 198 -17.75 3.13 2.11
N ARG A 199 -17.08 2.21 1.39
CA ARG A 199 -16.89 0.82 1.85
C ARG A 199 -16.23 0.77 3.21
N ARG A 200 -15.24 1.63 3.43
CA ARG A 200 -14.56 1.72 4.71
C ARG A 200 -15.44 2.32 5.80
N LEU A 201 -16.18 3.41 5.51
CA LEU A 201 -17.17 3.95 6.45
C LEU A 201 -18.21 2.91 6.85
N HIS A 202 -18.75 2.18 5.88
CA HIS A 202 -19.70 1.09 6.13
C HIS A 202 -19.09 0.02 7.04
N ALA A 203 -17.87 -0.45 6.76
CA ALA A 203 -17.18 -1.44 7.59
C ALA A 203 -16.94 -0.97 9.04
N LEU A 204 -16.79 0.34 9.27
CA LEU A 204 -16.53 0.91 10.60
C LEU A 204 -17.80 1.27 11.38
N LEU A 205 -18.91 1.54 10.69
CA LEU A 205 -20.13 2.10 11.28
C LEU A 205 -21.33 1.15 11.19
N GLY A 206 -21.32 0.19 10.26
CA GLY A 206 -22.41 -0.78 10.06
C GLY A 206 -23.76 -0.13 9.73
N ASN A 207 -23.75 1.04 9.09
CA ASN A 207 -24.96 1.82 8.80
C ASN A 207 -25.55 1.44 7.43
N GLU A 208 -26.84 1.10 7.40
CA GLU A 208 -27.61 0.75 6.20
C GLU A 208 -27.51 1.82 5.10
N ARG A 209 -27.47 3.11 5.47
CA ARG A 209 -27.28 4.21 4.50
C ARG A 209 -25.98 4.06 3.71
N TYR A 210 -24.89 3.69 4.38
CA TYR A 210 -23.60 3.49 3.70
C TYR A 210 -23.58 2.19 2.90
N GLU A 211 -24.31 1.16 3.34
CA GLU A 211 -24.51 -0.04 2.55
C GLU A 211 -25.20 0.27 1.21
N GLU A 212 -26.28 1.05 1.24
CA GLU A 212 -26.98 1.49 0.03
C GLU A 212 -26.06 2.28 -0.91
N MET A 213 -25.26 3.20 -0.38
CA MET A 213 -24.28 3.97 -1.15
C MET A 213 -23.21 3.07 -1.77
N VAL A 214 -22.69 2.11 -1.02
CA VAL A 214 -21.72 1.12 -1.52
C VAL A 214 -22.31 0.27 -2.62
N ASN A 215 -23.55 -0.21 -2.46
CA ASN A 215 -24.24 -1.02 -3.47
C ASN A 215 -24.47 -0.20 -4.75
N TYR A 216 -24.93 1.04 -4.60
CA TYR A 216 -25.12 1.96 -5.72
C TYR A 216 -23.82 2.24 -6.49
N LEU A 217 -22.75 2.61 -5.79
CA LEU A 217 -21.45 2.89 -6.41
C LEU A 217 -20.81 1.63 -7.02
N THR A 218 -21.03 0.45 -6.42
CA THR A 218 -20.57 -0.83 -6.98
C THR A 218 -21.28 -1.12 -8.29
N ASN A 219 -22.60 -0.89 -8.36
CA ASN A 219 -23.35 -1.05 -9.60
C ASN A 219 -22.83 -0.09 -10.67
N LEU A 220 -22.65 1.19 -10.34
CA LEU A 220 -22.10 2.18 -11.27
C LEU A 220 -20.71 1.78 -11.82
N GLU A 221 -19.80 1.28 -10.97
CA GLU A 221 -18.47 0.82 -11.40
C GLU A 221 -18.58 -0.35 -12.40
N ASN A 222 -19.59 -1.20 -12.25
CA ASN A 222 -19.80 -2.37 -13.11
C ASN A 222 -20.52 -2.04 -14.43
N THR A 223 -21.42 -1.05 -14.46
CA THR A 223 -22.30 -0.86 -15.63
C THR A 223 -21.67 -0.10 -16.80
N LYS A 224 -20.47 0.48 -16.65
CA LYS A 224 -19.76 1.26 -17.71
C LYS A 224 -20.71 2.17 -18.52
N PHE A 225 -21.65 2.84 -17.84
CA PHE A 225 -22.60 3.71 -18.51
C PHE A 225 -21.86 4.89 -19.16
N ILE A 226 -22.14 5.14 -20.45
CA ILE A 226 -21.72 6.36 -21.14
C ILE A 226 -22.87 7.37 -20.98
N ILE A 227 -22.88 8.07 -19.85
CA ILE A 227 -23.78 9.20 -19.61
C ILE A 227 -22.98 10.48 -19.81
N GLU A 228 -23.64 11.54 -20.28
CA GLU A 228 -23.03 12.87 -20.32
C GLU A 228 -22.54 13.27 -18.92
N SER A 229 -21.30 13.77 -18.82
CA SER A 229 -20.64 14.02 -17.53
C SER A 229 -21.44 14.96 -16.59
N SER A 230 -22.19 15.91 -17.17
CA SER A 230 -23.08 16.84 -16.46
C SER A 230 -24.22 16.10 -15.75
N ILE A 231 -25.03 15.35 -16.50
CA ILE A 231 -26.16 14.56 -16.00
C ILE A 231 -25.69 13.53 -14.97
N PHE A 232 -24.55 12.91 -15.22
CA PHE A 232 -23.96 11.95 -14.29
C PHE A 232 -23.65 12.57 -12.92
N LYS A 233 -23.08 13.79 -12.90
CA LYS A 233 -22.78 14.51 -11.66
C LYS A 233 -24.04 14.95 -10.93
N GLU A 234 -25.07 15.38 -11.65
CA GLU A 234 -26.38 15.73 -11.04
C GLU A 234 -27.01 14.54 -10.34
N ILE A 235 -27.03 13.37 -10.99
CA ILE A 235 -27.54 12.13 -10.38
C ILE A 235 -26.76 11.78 -9.12
N LEU A 236 -25.43 11.88 -9.15
CA LEU A 236 -24.60 11.66 -7.97
C LEU A 236 -24.89 12.68 -6.87
N HIS A 237 -25.03 13.96 -7.19
CA HIS A 237 -25.39 14.97 -6.19
C HIS A 237 -26.74 14.69 -5.54
N GLY A 238 -27.74 14.25 -6.29
CA GLY A 238 -29.03 13.83 -5.74
C GLY A 238 -28.91 12.60 -4.83
N LYS A 239 -28.15 11.58 -5.25
CA LYS A 239 -27.97 10.36 -4.42
C LYS A 239 -27.18 10.62 -3.14
N PHE A 240 -26.29 11.61 -3.14
CA PHE A 240 -25.44 12.00 -2.01
C PHE A 240 -25.88 13.34 -1.38
N GLU A 241 -27.15 13.74 -1.51
CA GLU A 241 -27.66 15.07 -1.08
C GLU A 241 -27.32 15.44 0.36
N TYR A 242 -27.37 14.46 1.27
CA TYR A 242 -27.16 14.66 2.71
C TYR A 242 -25.71 14.43 3.15
N GLU A 243 -24.75 14.41 2.23
CA GLU A 243 -23.34 14.19 2.54
C GLU A 243 -22.57 15.51 2.68
N PRO A 244 -21.42 15.50 3.38
CA PRO A 244 -20.63 16.71 3.57
C PRO A 244 -20.21 17.36 2.25
N ILE A 245 -19.99 18.68 2.27
CA ILE A 245 -19.59 19.44 1.09
C ILE A 245 -18.29 18.92 0.43
N SER A 246 -17.41 18.23 1.19
CA SER A 246 -16.22 17.57 0.66
C SER A 246 -16.57 16.49 -0.38
N VAL A 247 -17.67 15.75 -0.17
CA VAL A 247 -18.18 14.74 -1.12
C VAL A 247 -18.66 15.41 -2.39
N HIS A 248 -19.44 16.49 -2.30
CA HIS A 248 -19.90 17.23 -3.47
C HIS A 248 -18.73 17.86 -4.26
N ARG A 249 -17.73 18.42 -3.57
CA ARG A 249 -16.50 18.91 -4.20
C ARG A 249 -15.73 17.79 -4.91
N PHE A 250 -15.73 16.58 -4.34
CA PHE A 250 -15.13 15.41 -4.96
C PHE A 250 -15.88 15.00 -6.23
N ILE A 251 -17.21 14.90 -6.18
CA ILE A 251 -18.09 14.55 -7.32
C ILE A 251 -17.85 15.50 -8.51
N ASN A 252 -17.74 16.80 -8.26
CA ASN A 252 -17.49 17.80 -9.30
C ASN A 252 -16.20 17.54 -10.11
N LYS A 253 -15.20 16.93 -9.46
CA LYS A 253 -13.89 16.62 -10.06
C LYS A 253 -13.82 15.23 -10.68
N ILE A 254 -14.85 14.38 -10.53
CA ILE A 254 -14.88 13.07 -11.18
C ILE A 254 -14.84 13.27 -12.70
N THR A 255 -13.92 12.56 -13.33
CA THR A 255 -13.74 12.49 -14.79
C THR A 255 -14.15 11.13 -15.32
#